data_AF-A0A9W8JFN7-F1
#
_entry.id   AF-A0A9W8JFN7-F1
#
_cell.length_a   1.000
_cell.length_b   1.000
_cell.length_c   1.000
_cell.angle_alpha   90.00
_cell.angle_beta   90.00
_cell.angle_gamma   90.00
#
_symmetry.space_group_name_H-M   'P 1'
#
loop_
_entity.id
_entity.type
_entity.pdbx_description
1 polymer ?
#
loop_
_entity_poly.entity_id
_entity_poly.type
_entity_poly.pdbx_seq_one_letter_code
_entity_poly.pdbx_strand_id
1 'polypeptide(L)'
;MNVDELTQMSHEWYCLEAIANLDDMTLIPMATLAKVWLHEYVVAGDEPQDSDASGLETDIGATGQLITYSTEIDAFRRQSVLSAEDMTRLTAVLKGATHPNAVVDLSRFPLTANQILSVLEELHDFKRLDVSYSQAVDSYVFLHILKTYKRLRWINILHCPISVDDLKELMTKDPQHFRSIETILHPAFLTGKLPADFPKAFRVTYITNVWPYYNHATLPFFSADQLVQNIFDILANIHSYRLPSLATVASSHLTQGQSWYDRAIQIVPGRDLDDDSSPRSYSSRPYVHQKEGYQLVVQANCRGKPYGILTPLAPEQSEHTDSDIIEMGSFLKRLEDEGYPAMDAAAVKGLLELCANMKLTTMEQVVNLYSN
;
A
#
# COMPACT_ATOMS: atom_id res chain seq x y z
N MET A 1 -36.32 -17.74 8.93
CA MET A 1 -35.01 -17.24 8.51
C MET A 1 -34.55 -16.28 9.58
N ASN A 2 -33.51 -16.67 10.31
CA ASN A 2 -33.04 -15.91 11.47
C ASN A 2 -32.36 -14.61 10.99
N VAL A 3 -32.43 -13.53 11.78
CA VAL A 3 -31.76 -12.27 11.44
C VAL A 3 -30.26 -12.49 11.22
N ASP A 4 -29.67 -13.42 11.99
CA ASP A 4 -28.28 -13.85 11.84
C ASP A 4 -28.00 -14.51 10.47
N GLU A 5 -28.93 -15.30 9.90
CA GLU A 5 -28.78 -15.93 8.58
C GLU A 5 -28.89 -14.89 7.44
N LEU A 6 -29.73 -13.86 7.60
CA LEU A 6 -29.90 -12.78 6.62
C LEU A 6 -28.69 -11.81 6.62
N THR A 7 -28.10 -11.60 7.79
CA THR A 7 -26.87 -10.79 7.96
C THR A 7 -25.65 -11.54 7.44
N GLN A 8 -25.59 -12.86 7.65
CA GLN A 8 -24.54 -13.71 7.10
C GLN A 8 -24.65 -13.86 5.57
N MET A 9 -25.86 -13.98 5.02
CA MET A 9 -26.08 -14.01 3.57
C MET A 9 -25.76 -12.68 2.89
N SER A 10 -26.13 -11.54 3.47
CA SER A 10 -25.76 -10.22 2.92
C SER A 10 -24.25 -9.97 3.00
N HIS A 11 -23.58 -10.46 4.06
CA HIS A 11 -22.13 -10.39 4.21
C HIS A 11 -21.39 -11.31 3.22
N GLU A 12 -21.86 -12.55 3.02
CA GLU A 12 -21.39 -13.42 1.94
C GLU A 12 -21.61 -12.76 0.59
N TRP A 13 -22.72 -12.04 0.39
CA TRP A 13 -22.98 -11.33 -0.86
C TRP A 13 -22.04 -10.14 -1.08
N TYR A 14 -21.71 -9.34 -0.05
CA TYR A 14 -20.71 -8.26 -0.16
C TYR A 14 -19.28 -8.78 -0.29
N CYS A 15 -18.94 -9.91 0.32
CA CYS A 15 -17.66 -10.56 0.13
C CYS A 15 -17.57 -11.22 -1.24
N LEU A 16 -18.65 -11.85 -1.72
CA LEU A 16 -18.77 -12.36 -3.08
C LEU A 16 -18.89 -11.23 -4.10
N GLU A 17 -19.34 -10.03 -3.74
CA GLU A 17 -19.36 -8.84 -4.59
C GLU A 17 -18.01 -8.13 -4.53
N ALA A 18 -17.28 -8.16 -3.42
CA ALA A 18 -15.89 -7.72 -3.37
C ALA A 18 -14.96 -8.70 -4.10
N ILE A 19 -15.21 -10.00 -3.99
CA ILE A 19 -14.51 -11.07 -4.72
C ILE A 19 -14.95 -11.08 -6.19
N ALA A 20 -16.24 -10.93 -6.51
CA ALA A 20 -16.70 -10.81 -7.90
C ALA A 20 -16.28 -9.46 -8.52
N ASN A 21 -16.21 -8.37 -7.76
CA ASN A 21 -15.56 -7.14 -8.21
C ASN A 21 -14.04 -7.31 -8.27
N LEU A 22 -13.43 -8.31 -7.63
CA LEU A 22 -12.04 -8.74 -7.83
C LEU A 22 -11.90 -9.82 -8.93
N ASP A 23 -12.99 -10.44 -9.38
CA ASP A 23 -13.04 -11.34 -10.53
C ASP A 23 -13.33 -10.54 -11.82
N ASP A 24 -14.05 -9.41 -11.71
CA ASP A 24 -14.27 -8.41 -12.77
C ASP A 24 -13.27 -7.24 -12.74
N MET A 25 -12.61 -6.96 -11.61
CA MET A 25 -11.31 -6.28 -11.64
C MET A 25 -10.30 -7.37 -11.97
N THR A 26 -9.63 -7.27 -13.11
CA THR A 26 -8.45 -8.09 -13.38
C THR A 26 -7.53 -8.10 -12.15
N LEU A 27 -7.54 -9.21 -11.37
CA LEU A 27 -6.43 -9.63 -10.52
C LEU A 27 -5.19 -9.40 -11.36
N ILE A 28 -4.43 -8.34 -11.03
CA ILE A 28 -3.30 -7.77 -11.79
C ILE A 28 -3.26 -8.31 -13.22
N PRO A 29 -3.80 -7.62 -14.25
CA PRO A 29 -3.94 -8.17 -15.60
C PRO A 29 -2.72 -8.98 -15.98
N MET A 30 -2.85 -10.13 -16.66
CA MET A 30 -1.67 -10.95 -16.98
C MET A 30 -0.60 -10.13 -17.73
N ALA A 31 -1.00 -9.09 -18.48
CA ALA A 31 -0.09 -8.10 -19.04
C ALA A 31 0.65 -7.23 -18.00
N THR A 32 0.01 -6.86 -16.89
CA THR A 32 0.61 -6.17 -15.73
C THR A 32 1.49 -7.11 -14.90
N LEU A 33 1.07 -8.36 -14.65
CA LEU A 33 1.93 -9.37 -14.04
C LEU A 33 3.13 -9.66 -14.93
N ALA A 34 2.93 -9.83 -16.23
CA ALA A 34 4.00 -9.98 -17.20
C ALA A 34 4.90 -8.74 -17.24
N LYS A 35 4.36 -7.50 -17.15
CA LYS A 35 5.20 -6.28 -17.06
C LYS A 35 6.09 -6.25 -15.82
N VAL A 36 5.69 -6.88 -14.72
CA VAL A 36 6.44 -6.87 -13.44
C VAL A 36 7.30 -8.12 -13.25
N TRP A 37 6.85 -9.28 -13.75
CA TRP A 37 7.46 -10.61 -13.65
C TRP A 37 7.47 -11.34 -15.01
N LEU A 38 8.12 -10.72 -16.00
CA LEU A 38 8.22 -11.21 -17.39
C LEU A 38 8.67 -12.67 -17.51
N HIS A 39 9.50 -13.14 -16.57
CA HIS A 39 10.09 -14.49 -16.62
C HIS A 39 9.18 -15.59 -16.07
N GLU A 40 8.16 -15.25 -15.27
CA GLU A 40 7.19 -16.21 -14.74
C GLU A 40 5.91 -16.26 -15.59
N TYR A 41 5.56 -15.15 -16.24
CA TYR A 41 4.33 -15.00 -17.01
C TYR A 41 4.66 -14.62 -18.45
N VAL A 42 5.01 -15.62 -19.27
CA VAL A 42 5.15 -15.45 -20.72
C VAL A 42 3.75 -15.37 -21.31
N VAL A 43 3.32 -14.17 -21.70
CA VAL A 43 2.15 -14.02 -22.56
C VAL A 43 2.51 -14.65 -23.90
N ALA A 44 1.86 -15.76 -24.25
CA ALA A 44 2.00 -16.33 -25.59
C ALA A 44 1.67 -15.21 -26.59
N GLY A 45 2.63 -14.84 -27.41
CA GLY A 45 2.41 -13.79 -28.41
C GLY A 45 1.22 -14.20 -29.26
N ASP A 46 0.17 -13.37 -29.26
CA ASP A 46 -0.98 -13.59 -30.12
C ASP A 46 -0.46 -13.76 -31.55
N GLU A 47 -0.79 -14.90 -32.17
CA GLU A 47 -0.49 -15.14 -33.58
C GLU A 47 -1.05 -13.96 -34.39
N PRO A 48 -0.30 -13.48 -35.42
CA PRO A 48 -0.75 -12.36 -36.22
C PRO A 48 -2.04 -12.74 -36.94
N GLN A 49 -3.16 -12.26 -36.41
CA GLN A 49 -4.45 -12.38 -37.06
C GLN A 49 -4.49 -11.37 -38.19
N ASP A 50 -4.33 -11.85 -39.43
CA ASP A 50 -4.51 -11.07 -40.64
C ASP A 50 -5.90 -10.41 -40.60
N SER A 51 -5.94 -9.10 -40.38
CA SER A 51 -7.16 -8.31 -40.45
C SER A 51 -6.85 -6.97 -41.09
N ASP A 52 -7.32 -6.86 -42.32
CA ASP A 52 -7.28 -5.68 -43.16
C ASP A 52 -7.99 -4.48 -42.53
N ALA A 53 -7.33 -3.33 -42.64
CA ALA A 53 -7.88 -1.98 -42.77
C ALA A 53 -8.79 -1.43 -41.64
N SER A 54 -8.20 -0.59 -40.79
CA SER A 54 -8.79 0.72 -40.42
C SER A 54 -7.77 1.56 -39.65
N GLY A 55 -7.31 2.64 -40.27
CA GLY A 55 -6.39 3.59 -39.65
C GLY A 55 -7.04 4.35 -38.51
N LEU A 56 -6.49 4.19 -37.31
CA LEU A 56 -6.57 5.18 -36.24
C LEU A 56 -5.21 5.19 -35.53
N GLU A 57 -4.38 6.18 -35.88
CA GLU A 57 -3.13 6.47 -35.18
C GLU A 57 -3.47 6.92 -33.76
N THR A 58 -3.35 6.00 -32.80
CA THR A 58 -3.32 6.35 -31.39
C THR A 58 -1.90 6.12 -30.91
N ASP A 59 -1.20 7.23 -30.70
CA ASP A 59 0.18 7.30 -30.23
C ASP A 59 0.23 6.85 -28.75
N ILE A 60 0.36 5.54 -28.52
CA ILE A 60 0.61 4.95 -27.19
C ILE A 60 2.13 4.80 -27.03
N GLY A 61 2.79 5.93 -26.84
CA GLY A 61 4.22 5.99 -26.50
C GLY A 61 4.47 5.58 -25.05
N ALA A 62 4.67 4.29 -24.80
CA ALA A 62 5.55 3.72 -23.78
C ALA A 62 5.43 2.18 -23.77
N THR A 63 5.74 1.53 -24.90
CA THR A 63 6.11 0.11 -24.89
C THR A 63 7.34 -0.04 -24.00
N GLY A 64 7.12 -0.58 -22.79
CA GLY A 64 8.19 -0.99 -21.89
C GLY A 64 9.16 -1.87 -22.67
N GLN A 65 10.34 -1.33 -22.92
CA GLN A 65 11.40 -2.01 -23.64
C GLN A 65 11.67 -3.31 -22.90
N LEU A 66 11.46 -4.45 -23.56
CA LEU A 66 11.82 -5.78 -23.06
C LEU A 66 13.29 -5.73 -22.64
N ILE A 67 13.56 -5.60 -21.35
CA ILE A 67 14.86 -5.97 -20.80
C ILE A 67 14.82 -7.49 -20.78
N THR A 68 15.06 -8.09 -21.95
CA THR A 68 15.36 -9.51 -22.06
C THR A 68 16.61 -9.69 -21.22
N TYR A 69 16.46 -10.23 -20.02
CA TYR A 69 17.60 -10.52 -19.17
C TYR A 69 18.52 -11.45 -19.95
N SER A 70 19.79 -11.06 -20.05
CA SER A 70 20.82 -11.83 -20.75
C SER A 70 20.82 -13.27 -20.22
N THR A 71 21.05 -14.25 -21.08
CA THR A 71 21.29 -15.66 -20.69
C THR A 71 22.34 -15.81 -19.60
N GLU A 72 23.19 -14.80 -19.41
CA GLU A 72 24.16 -14.71 -18.32
C GLU A 72 23.52 -14.61 -16.93
N ILE A 73 22.38 -13.91 -16.77
CA ILE A 73 21.71 -13.75 -15.47
C ILE A 73 21.15 -15.08 -14.97
N ASP A 74 20.53 -15.86 -15.86
CA ASP A 74 20.05 -17.18 -15.53
C ASP A 74 21.20 -18.15 -15.22
N ALA A 75 22.36 -17.97 -15.87
CA ALA A 75 23.55 -18.74 -15.55
C ALA A 75 24.04 -18.44 -14.12
N PHE A 76 24.06 -17.17 -13.68
CA PHE A 76 24.45 -16.79 -12.33
C PHE A 76 23.48 -17.35 -11.26
N ARG A 77 22.17 -17.31 -11.50
CA ARG A 77 21.15 -17.86 -10.58
C ARG A 77 21.27 -19.36 -10.35
N ARG A 78 21.82 -20.11 -11.31
CA ARG A 78 22.03 -21.55 -11.20
C ARG A 78 23.31 -21.94 -10.46
N GLN A 79 24.20 -20.98 -10.19
CA GLN A 79 25.41 -21.26 -9.43
C GLN A 79 25.08 -21.47 -7.95
N SER A 80 25.91 -22.21 -7.24
CA SER A 80 25.76 -22.39 -5.78
C SER A 80 26.44 -21.29 -4.98
N VAL A 81 27.49 -20.68 -5.54
CA VAL A 81 28.28 -19.59 -4.95
C VAL A 81 28.81 -18.73 -6.10
N LEU A 82 28.70 -17.42 -5.99
CA LEU A 82 29.29 -16.48 -6.96
C LEU A 82 30.70 -16.07 -6.51
N SER A 83 31.65 -16.13 -7.44
CA SER A 83 33.02 -15.62 -7.21
C SER A 83 33.06 -14.08 -7.21
N ALA A 84 34.17 -13.48 -6.78
CA ALA A 84 34.33 -12.02 -6.84
C ALA A 84 34.27 -11.48 -8.28
N GLU A 85 34.72 -12.26 -9.26
CA GLU A 85 34.60 -11.92 -10.67
C GLU A 85 33.14 -11.96 -11.15
N ASP A 86 32.40 -12.99 -10.75
CA ASP A 86 30.96 -13.09 -11.03
C ASP A 86 30.18 -11.93 -10.39
N MET A 87 30.52 -11.54 -9.16
CA MET A 87 29.95 -10.37 -8.50
C MET A 87 30.21 -9.09 -9.30
N THR A 88 31.43 -8.89 -9.77
CA THR A 88 31.79 -7.71 -10.58
C THR A 88 30.98 -7.67 -11.88
N ARG A 89 30.84 -8.82 -12.54
CA ARG A 89 30.04 -8.97 -13.77
C ARG A 89 28.56 -8.73 -13.51
N LEU A 90 28.00 -9.31 -12.45
CA LEU A 90 26.61 -9.12 -12.04
C LEU A 90 26.31 -7.64 -11.81
N THR A 91 27.15 -6.96 -11.02
CA THR A 91 26.98 -5.53 -10.75
C THR A 91 27.07 -4.70 -12.03
N ALA A 92 27.99 -5.01 -12.94
CA ALA A 92 28.11 -4.32 -14.22
C ALA A 92 26.86 -4.49 -15.09
N VAL A 93 26.29 -5.69 -15.13
CA VAL A 93 25.04 -5.98 -15.86
C VAL A 93 23.87 -5.21 -15.24
N LEU A 94 23.75 -5.21 -13.91
CA LEU A 94 22.70 -4.47 -13.22
C LEU A 94 22.83 -2.96 -13.45
N LYS A 95 24.05 -2.41 -13.38
CA LYS A 95 24.34 -1.00 -13.69
C LYS A 95 23.94 -0.60 -15.12
N GLY A 96 24.17 -1.49 -16.09
CA GLY A 96 23.79 -1.25 -17.49
C GLY A 96 22.28 -1.22 -17.70
N ALA A 97 21.50 -1.82 -16.79
CA ALA A 97 20.05 -1.91 -16.86
C ALA A 97 19.32 -0.91 -15.95
N THR A 98 20.02 -0.17 -15.07
CA THR A 98 19.38 0.72 -14.09
C THR A 98 18.86 2.00 -14.72
N HIS A 99 17.62 1.97 -15.19
CA HIS A 99 16.80 3.17 -15.19
C HIS A 99 16.42 3.51 -13.73
N PRO A 100 16.29 4.79 -13.32
CA PRO A 100 15.95 5.16 -11.93
C PRO A 100 14.65 4.54 -11.38
N ASN A 101 13.78 4.07 -12.27
CA ASN A 101 12.52 3.38 -11.94
C ASN A 101 12.55 1.87 -12.27
N ALA A 102 13.67 1.34 -12.77
CA ALA A 102 13.83 -0.09 -13.01
C ALA A 102 13.90 -0.84 -11.68
N VAL A 103 13.49 -2.11 -11.71
CA VAL A 103 13.62 -3.01 -10.57
C VAL A 103 15.04 -3.57 -10.54
N VAL A 104 15.74 -3.35 -9.44
CA VAL A 104 16.99 -4.06 -9.15
C VAL A 104 16.61 -5.46 -8.70
N ASP A 105 16.79 -6.44 -9.59
CA ASP A 105 16.41 -7.83 -9.35
C ASP A 105 17.62 -8.65 -8.88
N LEU A 106 17.64 -8.96 -7.59
CA LEU A 106 18.56 -9.88 -6.92
C LEU A 106 17.86 -11.17 -6.47
N SER A 107 16.66 -11.44 -6.99
CA SER A 107 15.92 -12.64 -6.63
C SER A 107 16.63 -13.91 -7.08
N ARG A 108 16.56 -14.94 -6.25
CA ARG A 108 17.10 -16.29 -6.49
C ARG A 108 18.61 -16.38 -6.73
N PHE A 109 19.38 -15.30 -6.58
CA PHE A 109 20.82 -15.40 -6.61
C PHE A 109 21.35 -15.99 -5.29
N PRO A 110 22.40 -16.84 -5.32
CA PRO A 110 22.99 -17.44 -4.14
C PRO A 110 23.92 -16.44 -3.40
N LEU A 111 23.42 -15.25 -3.09
CA LEU A 111 24.20 -14.17 -2.48
C LEU A 111 24.17 -14.25 -0.96
N THR A 112 25.31 -13.99 -0.33
CA THR A 112 25.39 -13.70 1.11
C THR A 112 24.90 -12.28 1.41
N ALA A 113 24.59 -11.99 2.68
CA ALA A 113 24.13 -10.67 3.12
C ALA A 113 25.11 -9.56 2.71
N ASN A 114 26.41 -9.76 2.95
CA ASN A 114 27.46 -8.80 2.60
C ASN A 114 27.55 -8.58 1.09
N GLN A 115 27.37 -9.63 0.28
CA GLN A 115 27.37 -9.49 -1.17
C GLN A 115 26.15 -8.71 -1.66
N ILE A 116 24.96 -8.96 -1.11
CA ILE A 116 23.76 -8.16 -1.42
C ILE A 116 24.02 -6.68 -1.13
N LEU A 117 24.48 -6.37 0.08
CA LEU A 117 24.75 -4.99 0.49
C LEU A 117 25.82 -4.33 -0.39
N SER A 118 26.88 -5.04 -0.76
CA SER A 118 27.94 -4.55 -1.64
C SER A 118 27.45 -4.25 -3.05
N VAL A 119 26.58 -5.10 -3.64
CA VAL A 119 25.99 -4.81 -4.96
C VAL A 119 25.09 -3.59 -4.89
N LEU A 120 24.24 -3.51 -3.87
CA LEU A 120 23.32 -2.38 -3.70
C LEU A 120 24.09 -1.07 -3.47
N GLU A 121 25.20 -1.12 -2.75
CA GLU A 121 26.06 0.04 -2.50
C GLU A 121 26.57 0.59 -3.82
N GLU A 122 27.03 -0.27 -4.73
CA GLU A 122 27.52 0.12 -6.04
C GLU A 122 26.45 0.68 -6.99
N LEU A 123 25.17 0.34 -6.80
CA LEU A 123 24.07 0.81 -7.65
C LEU A 123 23.60 2.23 -7.29
N HIS A 124 23.78 2.64 -6.03
CA HIS A 124 23.52 3.96 -5.42
C HIS A 124 22.10 4.56 -5.53
N ASP A 125 21.41 4.41 -6.66
CA ASP A 125 20.11 5.04 -6.92
C ASP A 125 19.12 4.09 -7.58
N PHE A 126 18.27 3.48 -6.75
CA PHE A 126 17.14 2.67 -7.19
C PHE A 126 15.94 2.91 -6.28
N LYS A 127 14.74 2.78 -6.85
CA LYS A 127 13.48 2.90 -6.11
C LYS A 127 12.80 1.57 -5.84
N ARG A 128 13.18 0.53 -6.57
CA ARG A 128 12.53 -0.78 -6.54
C ARG A 128 13.58 -1.88 -6.43
N LEU A 129 13.43 -2.75 -5.42
CA LEU A 129 14.35 -3.85 -5.14
C LEU A 129 13.59 -5.16 -5.03
N ASP A 130 13.98 -6.16 -5.82
CA ASP A 130 13.52 -7.53 -5.64
C ASP A 130 14.64 -8.37 -5.04
N VAL A 131 14.44 -8.87 -3.83
CA VAL A 131 15.35 -9.81 -3.15
C VAL A 131 14.62 -11.09 -2.76
N SER A 132 13.51 -11.39 -3.44
CA SER A 132 12.71 -12.57 -3.15
C SER A 132 13.52 -13.87 -3.28
N TYR A 133 13.14 -14.87 -2.49
CA TYR A 133 13.85 -16.15 -2.35
C TYR A 133 15.28 -16.06 -1.79
N SER A 134 15.74 -14.89 -1.34
CA SER A 134 17.07 -14.76 -0.74
C SER A 134 17.07 -15.22 0.72
N GLN A 135 17.76 -16.32 1.01
CA GLN A 135 17.94 -16.82 2.38
C GLN A 135 18.87 -15.94 3.23
N ALA A 136 19.56 -14.99 2.61
CA ALA A 136 20.45 -14.07 3.30
C ALA A 136 19.76 -12.78 3.77
N VAL A 137 18.49 -12.54 3.39
CA VAL A 137 17.75 -11.33 3.77
C VAL A 137 16.89 -11.63 4.98
N ASP A 138 17.50 -11.56 6.16
CA ASP A 138 16.81 -11.57 7.45
C ASP A 138 16.32 -10.16 7.86
N SER A 139 15.75 -10.04 9.06
CA SER A 139 15.24 -8.78 9.58
C SER A 139 16.32 -7.71 9.78
N TYR A 140 17.56 -8.11 10.09
CA TYR A 140 18.69 -7.19 10.23
C TYR A 140 19.11 -6.61 8.87
N VAL A 141 19.28 -7.47 7.87
CA VAL A 141 19.65 -7.06 6.50
C VAL A 141 18.55 -6.19 5.90
N PHE A 142 17.28 -6.57 6.09
CA PHE A 142 16.15 -5.77 5.65
C PHE A 142 16.15 -4.37 6.27
N LEU A 143 16.32 -4.27 7.60
CA LEU A 143 16.44 -2.97 8.27
C LEU A 143 17.64 -2.17 7.77
N HIS A 144 18.78 -2.81 7.51
CA HIS A 144 19.96 -2.16 6.94
C HIS A 144 19.65 -1.57 5.56
N ILE A 145 18.94 -2.31 4.69
CA ILE A 145 18.50 -1.82 3.38
C ILE A 145 17.62 -0.57 3.54
N LEU A 146 16.60 -0.61 4.42
CA LEU A 146 15.75 0.56 4.67
C LEU A 146 16.52 1.76 5.27
N LYS A 147 17.54 1.48 6.10
CA LYS A 147 18.41 2.50 6.68
C LYS A 147 19.27 3.18 5.62
N THR A 148 19.87 2.41 4.73
CA THR A 148 20.83 2.89 3.73
C THR A 148 20.15 3.56 2.53
N TYR A 149 19.07 2.98 2.01
CA TYR A 149 18.46 3.41 0.74
C TYR A 149 17.17 4.21 0.95
N LYS A 150 17.29 5.49 1.33
CA LYS A 150 16.15 6.38 1.64
C LYS A 150 15.20 6.67 0.47
N ARG A 151 15.62 6.37 -0.75
CA ARG A 151 14.82 6.54 -1.98
C ARG A 151 14.08 5.27 -2.36
N LEU A 152 14.32 4.17 -1.65
CA LEU A 152 13.59 2.92 -1.84
C LEU A 152 12.11 3.16 -1.53
N ARG A 153 11.26 2.78 -2.48
CA ARG A 153 9.81 2.90 -2.43
C ARG A 153 9.13 1.54 -2.50
N TRP A 154 9.71 0.59 -3.21
CA TRP A 154 9.16 -0.75 -3.40
C TRP A 154 10.20 -1.82 -3.06
N ILE A 155 9.83 -2.80 -2.25
CA ILE A 155 10.69 -3.96 -1.98
C ILE A 155 9.91 -5.28 -1.99
N ASN A 156 10.45 -6.28 -2.67
CA ASN A 156 9.94 -7.64 -2.65
C ASN A 156 10.82 -8.54 -1.78
N ILE A 157 10.24 -9.04 -0.70
CA ILE A 157 10.88 -9.95 0.29
C ILE A 157 10.11 -11.27 0.40
N LEU A 158 9.36 -11.66 -0.65
CA LEU A 158 8.69 -12.95 -0.70
C LEU A 158 9.70 -14.10 -0.55
N HIS A 159 9.37 -15.09 0.28
CA HIS A 159 10.22 -16.26 0.55
C HIS A 159 11.60 -15.93 1.19
N CYS A 160 11.75 -14.76 1.81
CA CYS A 160 12.87 -14.45 2.69
C CYS A 160 12.59 -14.95 4.13
N PRO A 161 13.61 -15.21 4.96
CA PRO A 161 13.46 -15.64 6.35
C PRO A 161 13.09 -14.47 7.31
N ILE A 162 12.09 -13.67 6.94
CA ILE A 162 11.55 -12.58 7.76
C ILE A 162 10.16 -13.03 8.21
N SER A 163 9.93 -13.09 9.51
CA SER A 163 8.62 -13.46 10.06
C SER A 163 7.68 -12.25 10.15
N VAL A 164 6.41 -12.52 10.43
CA VAL A 164 5.42 -11.46 10.75
C VAL A 164 5.83 -10.69 12.01
N ASP A 165 6.34 -11.39 13.03
CA ASP A 165 6.78 -10.78 14.28
C ASP A 165 8.03 -9.92 14.10
N ASP A 166 8.96 -10.33 13.22
CA ASP A 166 10.12 -9.50 12.85
C ASP A 166 9.66 -8.17 12.25
N LEU A 167 8.74 -8.19 11.28
CA LEU A 167 8.21 -6.96 10.69
C LEU A 167 7.48 -6.10 11.72
N LYS A 168 6.66 -6.72 12.57
CA LYS A 168 5.96 -6.04 13.66
C LYS A 168 6.94 -5.32 14.58
N GLU A 169 7.99 -6.01 15.02
CA GLU A 169 9.05 -5.46 15.87
C GLU A 169 9.78 -4.30 15.19
N LEU A 170 10.19 -4.46 13.93
CA LEU A 170 10.88 -3.41 13.16
C LEU A 170 10.03 -2.16 12.99
N MET A 171 8.75 -2.32 12.67
CA MET A 171 7.83 -1.20 12.47
C MET A 171 7.47 -0.49 13.79
N THR A 172 7.52 -1.21 14.91
CA THR A 172 7.33 -0.65 16.23
C THR A 172 8.55 0.15 16.69
N LYS A 173 9.76 -0.39 16.48
CA LYS A 173 11.02 0.19 16.96
C LYS A 173 11.58 1.29 16.07
N ASP A 174 11.43 1.14 14.76
CA ASP A 174 12.02 2.03 13.76
C ASP A 174 11.00 2.50 12.68
N PRO A 175 9.81 3.01 13.04
CA PRO A 175 8.75 3.37 12.09
C PRO A 175 9.21 4.40 11.03
N GLN A 176 10.16 5.27 11.39
CA GLN A 176 10.70 6.28 10.48
C GLN A 176 11.35 5.71 9.21
N HIS A 177 11.78 4.45 9.21
CA HIS A 177 12.41 3.81 8.05
C HIS A 177 11.42 3.27 7.03
N PHE A 178 10.12 3.29 7.35
CA PHE A 178 9.04 2.87 6.44
C PHE A 178 8.37 4.04 5.73
N ARG A 179 8.68 5.30 6.08
CA ARG A 179 8.01 6.51 5.57
C ARG A 179 8.21 6.79 4.07
N SER A 180 9.27 6.25 3.47
CA SER A 180 9.51 6.33 2.03
C SER A 180 8.94 5.13 1.28
N ILE A 181 8.51 4.09 2.00
CA ILE A 181 8.08 2.83 1.41
C ILE A 181 6.61 2.93 1.04
N GLU A 182 6.35 2.70 -0.24
CA GLU A 182 5.02 2.55 -0.82
C GLU A 182 4.58 1.08 -0.75
N THR A 183 5.51 0.14 -0.98
CA THR A 183 5.18 -1.28 -1.09
C THR A 183 6.20 -2.18 -0.43
N ILE A 184 5.71 -3.16 0.32
CA ILE A 184 6.47 -4.33 0.76
C ILE A 184 5.69 -5.58 0.32
N LEU A 185 6.28 -6.38 -0.57
CA LEU A 185 5.71 -7.69 -0.90
C LEU A 185 6.20 -8.71 0.11
N HIS A 186 5.32 -9.02 1.06
CA HIS A 186 5.54 -10.00 2.12
C HIS A 186 4.21 -10.69 2.43
N PRO A 187 4.18 -11.99 2.78
CA PRO A 187 2.92 -12.70 3.05
C PRO A 187 2.01 -12.00 4.08
N ALA A 188 2.59 -11.34 5.10
CA ALA A 188 1.85 -10.56 6.11
C ALA A 188 0.92 -9.49 5.51
N PHE A 189 1.30 -8.87 4.39
CA PHE A 189 0.54 -7.76 3.78
C PHE A 189 -0.38 -8.21 2.65
N LEU A 190 -0.23 -9.46 2.16
CA LEU A 190 -0.99 -10.01 1.05
C LEU A 190 -2.25 -10.78 1.48
N THR A 191 -2.33 -11.21 2.75
CA THR A 191 -3.44 -12.05 3.24
C THR A 191 -4.69 -11.27 3.66
N GLY A 192 -4.60 -9.95 3.83
CA GLY A 192 -5.71 -9.11 4.30
C GLY A 192 -6.05 -9.22 5.77
N LYS A 193 -5.23 -9.95 6.52
CA LYS A 193 -5.42 -10.20 7.94
C LYS A 193 -4.13 -9.85 8.65
N LEU A 194 -3.95 -8.56 8.92
CA LEU A 194 -2.92 -8.11 9.83
C LEU A 194 -3.35 -8.44 11.26
N PRO A 195 -2.43 -8.92 12.12
CA PRO A 195 -2.70 -9.06 13.55
C PRO A 195 -3.22 -7.75 14.16
N ALA A 196 -4.11 -7.84 15.14
CA ALA A 196 -4.70 -6.65 15.78
C ALA A 196 -3.65 -5.76 16.47
N ASP A 197 -2.55 -6.36 16.92
CA ASP A 197 -1.39 -5.72 17.55
C ASP A 197 -0.33 -5.24 16.55
N PHE A 198 -0.60 -5.33 15.24
CA PHE A 198 0.32 -4.84 14.23
C PHE A 198 0.30 -3.30 14.19
N PRO A 199 1.47 -2.62 14.16
CA PRO A 199 1.55 -1.16 14.17
C PRO A 199 0.67 -0.52 13.10
N LYS A 200 -0.08 0.51 13.52
CA LYS A 200 -1.02 1.24 12.66
C LYS A 200 -0.44 2.63 12.38
N ALA A 201 0.03 2.88 11.16
CA ALA A 201 0.55 4.21 10.78
C ALA A 201 -0.58 5.14 10.33
N PHE A 202 -1.55 4.60 9.59
CA PHE A 202 -2.71 5.35 9.12
C PHE A 202 -3.97 4.48 9.12
N ARG A 203 -5.11 5.08 9.43
CA ARG A 203 -6.41 4.43 9.40
C ARG A 203 -7.41 5.30 8.64
N VAL A 204 -8.24 4.67 7.82
CA VAL A 204 -9.43 5.32 7.26
C VAL A 204 -10.65 4.70 7.91
N THR A 205 -11.54 5.55 8.41
CA THR A 205 -12.84 5.17 8.97
C THR A 205 -13.93 5.81 8.15
N TYR A 206 -14.72 4.98 7.48
CA TYR A 206 -15.85 5.42 6.68
C TYR A 206 -17.15 5.20 7.43
N ILE A 207 -17.84 6.29 7.75
CA ILE A 207 -19.09 6.31 8.51
C ILE A 207 -20.26 6.49 7.53
N THR A 208 -21.15 5.50 7.50
CA THR A 208 -22.41 5.55 6.75
C THR A 208 -23.59 5.75 7.69
N ASN A 209 -24.77 6.08 7.13
CA ASN A 209 -26.02 6.15 7.89
C ASN A 209 -26.67 4.77 8.08
N VAL A 210 -26.15 3.73 7.43
CA VAL A 210 -26.64 2.37 7.59
C VAL A 210 -25.84 1.78 8.75
N TRP A 211 -26.35 1.99 9.96
CA TRP A 211 -25.79 1.34 11.14
C TRP A 211 -26.02 -0.17 11.04
N PRO A 212 -25.07 -1.05 11.45
CA PRO A 212 -23.76 -0.79 12.06
C PRO A 212 -22.58 -0.89 11.07
N TYR A 213 -22.72 -0.45 9.81
CA TYR A 213 -21.67 -0.63 8.80
C TYR A 213 -20.60 0.45 8.90
N TYR A 214 -19.60 0.19 9.75
CA TYR A 214 -18.31 0.88 9.73
C TYR A 214 -17.33 0.05 8.91
N ASN A 215 -16.72 0.68 7.93
CA ASN A 215 -15.59 0.09 7.22
C ASN A 215 -14.33 0.83 7.63
N HIS A 216 -13.38 0.05 8.16
CA HIS A 216 -12.05 0.53 8.47
C HIS A 216 -11.06 -0.07 7.49
N ALA A 217 -10.09 0.74 7.09
CA ALA A 217 -8.90 0.29 6.38
C ALA A 217 -7.69 0.81 7.14
N THR A 218 -6.81 -0.10 7.54
CA THR A 218 -5.58 0.25 8.26
C THR A 218 -4.37 0.00 7.36
N LEU A 219 -3.47 0.99 7.34
CA LEU A 219 -2.18 0.92 6.67
C LEU A 219 -1.08 0.86 7.75
N PRO A 220 -0.26 -0.20 7.76
CA PRO A 220 0.85 -0.30 8.69
C PRO A 220 2.00 0.65 8.34
N PHE A 221 2.11 1.04 7.07
CA PHE A 221 3.04 2.03 6.55
C PHE A 221 2.43 2.69 5.31
N PHE A 222 2.98 3.85 4.91
CA PHE A 222 2.61 4.54 3.69
C PHE A 222 3.72 5.52 3.30
N SER A 223 3.79 5.87 2.01
CA SER A 223 4.50 7.07 1.56
C SER A 223 3.55 8.26 1.56
N ALA A 224 4.07 9.47 1.80
CA ALA A 224 3.23 10.67 1.85
C ALA A 224 2.56 10.98 0.51
N ASP A 225 3.25 10.78 -0.62
CA ASP A 225 2.68 10.93 -1.97
C ASP A 225 1.49 9.99 -2.18
N GLN A 226 1.66 8.70 -1.85
CA GLN A 226 0.61 7.70 -1.95
C GLN A 226 -0.59 8.07 -1.07
N LEU A 227 -0.33 8.49 0.16
CA LEU A 227 -1.38 8.83 1.09
C LEU A 227 -2.19 10.05 0.62
N VAL A 228 -1.53 11.12 0.16
CA VAL A 228 -2.20 12.31 -0.39
C VAL A 228 -3.14 11.94 -1.52
N GLN A 229 -2.67 11.14 -2.47
CA GLN A 229 -3.49 10.69 -3.59
C GLN A 229 -4.68 9.84 -3.12
N ASN A 230 -4.44 8.90 -2.19
CA ASN A 230 -5.50 8.03 -1.67
C ASN A 230 -6.57 8.82 -0.91
N ILE A 231 -6.17 9.82 -0.11
CA ILE A 231 -7.11 10.72 0.56
C ILE A 231 -7.90 11.53 -0.46
N PHE A 232 -7.23 12.11 -1.46
CA PHE A 232 -7.90 12.84 -2.55
C PHE A 232 -8.97 11.98 -3.21
N ASP A 233 -8.62 10.75 -3.58
CA ASP A 233 -9.51 9.81 -4.23
C ASP A 233 -10.71 9.43 -3.36
N ILE A 234 -10.49 9.16 -2.08
CA ILE A 234 -11.55 8.86 -1.11
C ILE A 234 -12.53 10.03 -1.02
N LEU A 235 -12.00 11.25 -0.82
CA LEU A 235 -12.81 12.45 -0.63
C LEU A 235 -13.54 12.87 -1.91
N ALA A 236 -12.89 12.77 -3.07
CA ALA A 236 -13.48 13.10 -4.37
C ALA A 236 -14.65 12.17 -4.71
N ASN A 237 -14.59 10.91 -4.24
CA ASN A 237 -15.58 9.89 -4.54
C ASN A 237 -16.57 9.61 -3.41
N ILE A 238 -16.53 10.31 -2.28
CA ILE A 238 -17.33 10.04 -1.06
C ILE A 238 -18.85 9.85 -1.28
N HIS A 239 -19.41 10.39 -2.37
CA HIS A 239 -20.84 10.27 -2.71
C HIS A 239 -21.13 9.26 -3.83
N SER A 240 -20.10 8.67 -4.40
CA SER A 240 -20.26 7.62 -5.40
C SER A 240 -20.72 6.36 -4.70
N TYR A 241 -21.91 5.88 -5.06
CA TYR A 241 -22.38 4.53 -4.72
C TYR A 241 -21.48 3.42 -5.29
N ARG A 242 -20.52 3.79 -6.15
CA ARG A 242 -19.55 2.90 -6.79
C ARG A 242 -18.12 3.14 -6.30
N LEU A 243 -17.95 3.68 -5.10
CA LEU A 243 -16.62 3.77 -4.52
C LEU A 243 -16.00 2.37 -4.52
N PRO A 244 -14.82 2.18 -5.13
CA PRO A 244 -14.05 0.96 -4.90
C PRO A 244 -13.94 0.74 -3.39
N SER A 245 -13.85 -0.52 -2.97
CA SER A 245 -13.70 -0.85 -1.54
C SER A 245 -12.71 0.12 -0.88
N LEU A 246 -13.09 0.70 0.25
CA LEU A 246 -12.26 1.67 0.98
C LEU A 246 -10.84 1.13 1.18
N ALA A 247 -10.75 -0.18 1.39
CA ALA A 247 -9.52 -0.92 1.47
C ALA A 247 -8.67 -0.78 0.19
N THR A 248 -9.27 -1.03 -0.98
CA THR A 248 -8.63 -0.88 -2.29
C THR A 248 -8.12 0.54 -2.52
N VAL A 249 -8.92 1.56 -2.20
CA VAL A 249 -8.48 2.96 -2.40
C VAL A 249 -7.34 3.29 -1.44
N ALA A 250 -7.46 2.92 -0.16
CA ALA A 250 -6.47 3.24 0.86
C ALA A 250 -5.10 2.58 0.61
N SER A 251 -5.06 1.38 0.03
CA SER A 251 -3.81 0.62 -0.13
C SER A 251 -3.23 0.61 -1.54
N SER A 252 -3.88 1.29 -2.47
CA SER A 252 -3.41 1.37 -3.84
C SER A 252 -2.36 2.47 -4.02
N HIS A 253 -1.51 2.32 -5.02
CA HIS A 253 -0.70 3.40 -5.54
C HIS A 253 -1.19 3.73 -6.96
N LEU A 254 -1.47 5.00 -7.21
CA LEU A 254 -1.84 5.50 -8.54
C LEU A 254 -0.81 6.52 -9.00
N THR A 255 -0.18 6.26 -10.13
CA THR A 255 0.60 7.31 -10.80
C THR A 255 -0.36 8.31 -11.43
N GLN A 256 -0.06 9.61 -11.37
CA GLN A 256 -0.91 10.64 -11.97
C GLN A 256 -1.28 10.28 -13.43
N GLY A 257 -2.58 10.26 -13.73
CA GLY A 257 -3.11 9.93 -15.07
C GLY A 257 -3.32 8.43 -15.35
N GLN A 258 -2.92 7.55 -14.45
CA GLN A 258 -3.17 6.11 -14.57
C GLN A 258 -4.66 5.78 -14.36
N SER A 259 -5.17 4.75 -15.05
CA SER A 259 -6.55 4.28 -14.88
C SER A 259 -6.75 3.63 -13.50
N TRP A 260 -7.97 3.71 -12.99
CA TRP A 260 -8.37 3.02 -11.76
C TRP A 260 -8.15 1.50 -11.84
N TYR A 261 -8.30 0.91 -13.01
CA TYR A 261 -8.14 -0.54 -13.23
C TYR A 261 -6.68 -1.00 -13.25
N ASP A 262 -5.72 -0.08 -13.39
CA ASP A 262 -4.29 -0.41 -13.47
C ASP A 262 -3.57 -0.30 -12.12
N ARG A 263 -4.29 -0.07 -11.03
CA ARG A 263 -3.68 0.11 -9.70
C ARG A 263 -3.03 -1.18 -9.19
N ALA A 264 -1.82 -1.05 -8.67
CA ALA A 264 -1.26 -2.08 -7.81
C ALA A 264 -1.89 -1.95 -6.43
N ILE A 265 -2.66 -2.96 -6.00
CA ILE A 265 -3.10 -3.12 -4.60
C ILE A 265 -1.95 -3.77 -3.85
N GLN A 266 -1.38 -3.04 -2.90
CA GLN A 266 -0.08 -3.39 -2.32
C GLN A 266 -0.19 -3.94 -0.90
N ILE A 267 -1.24 -3.54 -0.21
CA ILE A 267 -1.59 -3.99 1.13
C ILE A 267 -3.05 -4.40 1.04
N VAL A 268 -3.41 -5.57 1.56
CA VAL A 268 -4.81 -5.85 1.81
C VAL A 268 -5.08 -5.32 3.22
N PRO A 269 -5.83 -4.21 3.37
CA PRO A 269 -6.01 -3.58 4.67
C PRO A 269 -6.70 -4.54 5.62
N GLY A 270 -6.14 -4.67 6.82
CA GLY A 270 -6.77 -5.45 7.87
C GLY A 270 -8.15 -4.88 8.16
N ARG A 271 -9.18 -5.72 8.13
CA ARG A 271 -10.38 -5.46 8.93
C ARG A 271 -10.02 -5.82 10.36
N ASP A 272 -10.22 -4.90 11.30
CA ASP A 272 -10.16 -5.17 12.74
C ASP A 272 -11.35 -6.09 13.14
N LEU A 273 -11.42 -7.31 12.61
CA LEU A 273 -12.48 -8.29 12.91
C LEU A 273 -12.28 -8.95 14.26
N ASP A 274 -11.02 -8.99 14.74
CA ASP A 274 -10.66 -9.60 16.02
C ASP A 274 -10.80 -8.63 17.20
N ASP A 275 -11.26 -7.39 16.96
CA ASP A 275 -11.77 -6.56 18.05
C ASP A 275 -13.15 -7.11 18.45
N ASP A 276 -13.09 -8.26 19.13
CA ASP A 276 -14.15 -9.15 19.63
C ASP A 276 -15.07 -8.47 20.66
N SER A 277 -15.10 -7.13 20.64
CA SER A 277 -16.21 -6.31 21.08
C SER A 277 -17.46 -6.77 20.32
N SER A 278 -18.07 -7.83 20.85
CA SER A 278 -19.22 -8.45 20.21
C SER A 278 -20.21 -7.35 19.83
N PRO A 279 -20.81 -7.39 18.63
CA PRO A 279 -21.82 -6.42 18.20
C PRO A 279 -23.06 -6.37 19.13
N ARG A 280 -23.08 -7.16 20.21
CA ARG A 280 -24.13 -7.22 21.23
C ARG A 280 -23.88 -6.33 22.44
N SER A 281 -22.72 -5.69 22.61
CA SER A 281 -22.54 -4.70 23.67
C SER A 281 -23.09 -3.34 23.24
N TYR A 282 -24.43 -3.22 23.24
CA TYR A 282 -25.17 -1.99 22.95
C TYR A 282 -24.88 -0.81 23.90
N SER A 283 -24.03 -0.99 24.91
CA SER A 283 -23.78 0.00 25.98
C SER A 283 -22.39 0.64 25.94
N SER A 284 -21.44 0.09 25.20
CA SER A 284 -20.10 0.67 25.08
C SER A 284 -20.10 1.64 23.90
N ARG A 285 -20.14 2.94 24.20
CA ARG A 285 -19.87 3.99 23.21
C ARG A 285 -18.62 3.58 22.43
N PRO A 286 -18.68 3.47 21.09
CA PRO A 286 -17.50 3.34 20.24
C PRO A 286 -16.66 4.59 20.46
N TYR A 287 -15.70 4.50 21.35
CA TYR A 287 -14.77 5.59 21.54
C TYR A 287 -13.87 5.63 20.31
N VAL A 288 -13.83 6.79 19.64
CA VAL A 288 -12.93 7.01 18.51
C VAL A 288 -11.56 7.42 19.07
N HIS A 289 -10.93 6.52 19.83
CA HIS A 289 -9.57 6.71 20.30
C HIS A 289 -8.61 6.13 19.27
N GLN A 290 -7.84 7.00 18.63
CA GLN A 290 -6.73 6.56 17.78
C GLN A 290 -5.45 6.58 18.63
N LYS A 291 -5.13 5.42 19.22
CA LYS A 291 -3.94 5.24 20.06
C LYS A 291 -2.64 5.34 19.24
N GLU A 292 -2.68 4.86 18.00
CA GLU A 292 -1.51 4.73 17.12
C GLU A 292 -1.78 5.32 15.75
N GLY A 293 -0.83 6.09 15.21
CA GLY A 293 -0.94 6.66 13.86
C GLY A 293 -2.08 7.68 13.68
N TYR A 294 -2.24 8.11 12.44
CA TYR A 294 -3.26 9.09 12.06
C TYR A 294 -4.55 8.38 11.63
N GLN A 295 -5.71 9.01 11.83
CA GLN A 295 -6.98 8.47 11.32
C GLN A 295 -7.75 9.51 10.52
N LEU A 296 -8.05 9.20 9.26
CA LEU A 296 -9.03 9.93 8.46
C LEU A 296 -10.43 9.39 8.77
N VAL A 297 -11.29 10.26 9.28
CA VAL A 297 -12.72 9.98 9.45
C VAL A 297 -13.48 10.65 8.30
N VAL A 298 -14.28 9.86 7.58
CA VAL A 298 -15.05 10.30 6.43
C VAL A 298 -16.52 9.95 6.64
N GLN A 299 -17.41 10.92 6.42
CA GLN A 299 -18.85 10.68 6.57
C GLN A 299 -19.61 10.89 5.25
N ALA A 300 -20.23 9.82 4.76
CA ALA A 300 -20.88 9.81 3.44
C ALA A 300 -22.18 10.63 3.36
N ASN A 301 -23.00 10.58 4.42
CA ASN A 301 -24.43 10.89 4.34
C ASN A 301 -24.86 12.14 5.11
N CYS A 302 -23.93 12.96 5.59
CA CYS A 302 -24.25 14.26 6.17
C CYS A 302 -24.25 15.37 5.11
N ARG A 303 -25.27 16.24 5.16
CA ARG A 303 -25.49 17.39 4.25
C ARG A 303 -24.38 18.47 4.30
N GLY A 304 -23.22 18.18 4.88
CA GLY A 304 -22.09 19.10 5.04
C GLY A 304 -20.71 18.49 4.76
N LYS A 305 -20.61 17.27 4.20
CA LYS A 305 -19.33 16.58 3.86
C LYS A 305 -18.25 16.68 4.94
N PRO A 306 -18.49 16.16 6.16
CA PRO A 306 -17.49 16.24 7.18
C PRO A 306 -16.39 15.20 6.96
N TYR A 307 -15.15 15.70 6.90
CA TYR A 307 -13.95 14.89 7.13
C TYR A 307 -13.21 15.41 8.36
N GLY A 308 -12.41 14.57 8.99
CA GLY A 308 -11.49 14.99 10.04
C GLY A 308 -10.25 14.10 10.06
N ILE A 309 -9.10 14.68 10.39
CA ILE A 309 -7.89 13.90 10.66
C ILE A 309 -7.68 13.89 12.17
N LEU A 310 -7.80 12.71 12.76
CA LEU A 310 -7.46 12.46 14.16
C LEU A 310 -5.96 12.22 14.27
N THR A 311 -5.36 12.88 15.25
CA THR A 311 -3.95 12.70 15.57
C THR A 311 -3.75 11.54 16.52
N PRO A 312 -2.59 10.85 16.46
CA PRO A 312 -2.24 9.87 17.48
C PRO A 312 -2.24 10.51 18.87
N LEU A 313 -2.68 9.78 19.88
CA LEU A 313 -2.58 10.22 21.27
C LEU A 313 -1.11 10.32 21.69
N ALA A 314 -0.77 11.36 22.44
CA ALA A 314 0.55 11.45 23.04
C ALA A 314 0.73 10.29 24.05
N PRO A 315 1.95 9.74 24.24
CA PRO A 315 2.18 8.62 25.15
C PRO A 315 1.72 8.87 26.60
N GLU A 316 1.61 10.14 27.00
CA GLU A 316 1.19 10.57 28.34
C GLU A 316 -0.33 10.76 28.48
N GLN A 317 -1.08 10.78 27.37
CA GLN A 317 -2.53 10.97 27.40
C GLN A 317 -3.23 9.66 27.80
N SER A 318 -4.22 9.77 28.68
CA SER A 318 -5.03 8.62 29.07
C SER A 318 -5.84 8.09 27.89
N GLU A 319 -6.13 6.79 27.89
CA GLU A 319 -7.01 6.15 26.89
C GLU A 319 -8.44 6.71 26.86
N HIS A 320 -8.80 7.60 27.81
CA HIS A 320 -10.08 8.29 27.87
C HIS A 320 -10.03 9.73 27.31
N THR A 321 -8.90 10.12 26.73
CA THR A 321 -8.74 11.45 26.13
C THR A 321 -9.13 11.39 24.66
N ASP A 322 -9.97 12.32 24.22
CA ASP A 322 -10.33 12.45 22.81
C ASP A 322 -9.11 12.88 21.99
N SER A 323 -8.90 12.25 20.82
CA SER A 323 -7.87 12.67 19.86
C SER A 323 -8.19 14.07 19.31
N ASP A 324 -7.17 14.89 19.07
CA ASP A 324 -7.36 16.18 18.40
C ASP A 324 -7.77 15.96 16.93
N ILE A 325 -8.71 16.77 16.45
CA ILE A 325 -9.03 16.86 15.01
C ILE A 325 -8.27 18.04 14.43
N ILE A 326 -7.49 17.78 13.37
CA ILE A 326 -6.73 18.80 12.66
C ILE A 326 -7.20 18.94 11.21
N GLU A 327 -6.99 20.14 10.65
CA GLU A 327 -7.22 20.42 9.23
C GLU A 327 -6.19 19.73 8.34
N MET A 328 -6.55 19.46 7.08
CA MET A 328 -5.68 18.79 6.11
C MET A 328 -4.31 19.47 5.96
N GLY A 329 -4.26 20.80 5.86
CA GLY A 329 -2.98 21.52 5.74
C GLY A 329 -2.06 21.33 6.96
N SER A 330 -2.64 21.29 8.16
CA SER A 330 -1.89 21.00 9.39
C SER A 330 -1.39 19.57 9.43
N PHE A 331 -2.19 18.61 8.95
CA PHE A 331 -1.80 17.21 8.84
C PHE A 331 -0.62 17.02 7.88
N LEU A 332 -0.69 17.59 6.67
CA LEU A 332 0.39 17.48 5.68
C LEU A 332 1.69 18.09 6.20
N LYS A 333 1.61 19.25 6.87
CA LYS A 333 2.78 19.87 7.51
C LYS A 333 3.39 18.97 8.59
N ARG A 334 2.57 18.30 9.40
CA ARG A 334 3.08 17.35 10.42
C ARG A 334 3.80 16.17 9.78
N LEU A 335 3.33 15.64 8.65
CA LEU A 335 4.06 14.59 7.93
C LEU A 335 5.45 15.10 7.51
N GLU A 336 5.57 16.32 7.00
CA GLU A 336 6.87 16.91 6.67
C GLU A 336 7.75 17.09 7.91
N ASP A 337 7.20 17.63 9.00
CA ASP A 337 7.91 17.84 10.28
C ASP A 337 8.37 16.51 10.90
N GLU A 338 7.61 15.43 10.69
CA GLU A 338 7.97 14.09 11.11
C GLU A 338 9.09 13.49 10.26
N GLY A 339 9.38 14.04 9.07
CA GLY A 339 10.44 13.57 8.18
C GLY A 339 9.96 12.61 7.10
N TYR A 340 8.68 12.70 6.70
CA TYR A 340 8.24 12.11 5.44
C TYR A 340 8.89 12.87 4.26
N PRO A 341 9.17 12.19 3.13
CA PRO A 341 9.67 12.86 1.93
C PRO A 341 8.73 13.98 1.46
N ALA A 342 9.29 15.01 0.83
CA ALA A 342 8.52 16.10 0.26
C ALA A 342 7.48 15.56 -0.74
N MET A 343 6.24 15.98 -0.56
CA MET A 343 5.10 15.55 -1.37
C MET A 343 5.05 16.31 -2.70
N ASP A 344 4.42 15.71 -3.71
CA ASP A 344 4.13 16.42 -4.96
C ASP A 344 3.25 17.67 -4.71
N ALA A 345 3.78 18.84 -5.06
CA ALA A 345 3.13 20.11 -4.77
C ALA A 345 1.78 20.29 -5.51
N ALA A 346 1.63 19.69 -6.70
CA ALA A 346 0.39 19.76 -7.46
C ALA A 346 -0.70 18.88 -6.83
N ALA A 347 -0.34 17.67 -6.39
CA ALA A 347 -1.22 16.77 -5.66
C ALA A 347 -1.67 17.38 -4.32
N VAL A 348 -0.73 17.94 -3.54
CA VAL A 348 -1.05 18.65 -2.29
C VAL A 348 -2.01 19.81 -2.55
N LYS A 349 -1.74 20.63 -3.57
CA LYS A 349 -2.62 21.74 -3.94
C LYS A 349 -4.03 21.25 -4.30
N GLY A 350 -4.13 20.21 -5.13
CA GLY A 350 -5.42 19.62 -5.52
C GLY A 350 -6.20 19.09 -4.32
N LEU A 351 -5.54 18.42 -3.37
CA LEU A 351 -6.16 17.95 -2.13
C LEU A 351 -6.65 19.10 -1.25
N LEU A 352 -5.87 20.17 -1.09
CA LEU A 352 -6.27 21.33 -0.29
C LEU A 352 -7.45 22.07 -0.92
N GLU A 353 -7.49 22.22 -2.25
CA GLU A 353 -8.61 22.81 -2.98
C GLU A 353 -9.90 21.97 -2.84
N LEU A 354 -9.78 20.64 -2.89
CA LEU A 354 -10.90 19.74 -2.63
C LEU A 354 -11.43 19.90 -1.20
N CYS A 355 -10.53 19.92 -0.22
CA CYS A 355 -10.85 20.07 1.20
C CYS A 355 -11.45 21.44 1.55
N ALA A 356 -11.06 22.51 0.86
CA ALA A 356 -11.61 23.86 1.07
C ALA A 356 -13.12 23.94 0.78
N ASN A 357 -13.66 23.01 -0.01
CA ASN A 357 -15.08 22.87 -0.33
C ASN A 357 -15.81 21.89 0.59
N MET A 358 -15.14 21.37 1.62
CA MET A 358 -15.69 20.42 2.60
C MET A 358 -15.67 21.02 4.00
N LYS A 359 -16.62 20.62 4.84
CA LYS A 359 -16.64 21.07 6.24
C LYS A 359 -15.72 20.17 7.07
N LEU A 360 -14.96 20.75 7.99
CA LEU A 360 -14.26 19.93 8.99
C LEU A 360 -15.28 19.35 9.97
N THR A 361 -15.18 18.05 10.27
CA THR A 361 -15.98 17.40 11.31
C THR A 361 -15.55 17.88 12.69
N THR A 362 -16.46 17.90 13.65
CA THR A 362 -16.11 18.10 15.07
C THR A 362 -16.07 16.74 15.79
N MET A 363 -15.33 16.65 16.89
CA MET A 363 -15.29 15.42 17.68
C MET A 363 -16.69 15.10 18.23
N GLU A 364 -17.44 16.13 18.62
CA GLU A 364 -18.84 15.98 19.01
C GLU A 364 -19.70 15.38 17.89
N GLN A 365 -19.51 15.79 16.63
CA GLN A 365 -20.21 15.19 15.49
C GLN A 365 -19.81 13.74 15.32
N VAL A 366 -18.52 13.42 15.42
CA VAL A 366 -18.03 12.04 15.35
C VAL A 366 -18.67 11.19 16.45
N VAL A 367 -18.61 11.63 17.70
CA VAL A 367 -19.16 10.92 18.88
C VAL A 367 -20.69 10.80 18.85
N ASN A 368 -21.40 11.87 18.47
CA ASN A 368 -22.87 11.87 18.40
C ASN A 368 -23.40 10.92 17.32
N LEU A 369 -22.62 10.65 16.27
CA LEU A 369 -22.98 9.64 15.27
C LEU A 369 -22.99 8.23 15.81
N TYR A 370 -22.25 7.97 16.89
CA TYR A 370 -22.26 6.67 17.55
C TYR A 370 -23.31 6.53 18.64
N SER A 371 -24.02 7.62 18.98
CA SER A 371 -24.96 7.66 20.10
C SER A 371 -26.44 7.60 19.68
N ASN A 372 -26.75 7.71 18.39
CA ASN A 372 -28.09 7.58 17.81
C ASN A 372 -28.14 6.34 16.92
#